data_AF-A0A2A4Z008-F1
#
_entry.id   AF-A0A2A4Z008-F1
#
_cell.length_a   1.000
_cell.length_b   1.000
_cell.length_c   1.000
_cell.angle_alpha   90.00
_cell.angle_beta   90.00
_cell.angle_gamma   90.00
#
_symmetry.space_group_name_H-M   'P 1'
#
loop_
_entity.id
_entity.type
_entity.pdbx_description
1 polymer ?
#
loop_
_entity_poly.entity_id
_entity_poly.type
_entity_poly.pdbx_seq_one_letter_code
_entity_poly.pdbx_strand_id
1 'polypeptide(L)'
;MKTLLLVVFFLVSFFVQSQVLSISRSVDWQLAGLRDTTSIGFQVIDMQLAGAIGDSVTPNDAVLSNVINSLSSGGAILEFPNGIFLFNNPILLSSNIILKGQGVNNTTLVMNLGGSGNSIEIVGNTNPMDTTSFSLSAIKDSSFIDVFNVSDFSVGDWIQLNQQDSDLVTSSWAIGSVGQIVQIKNIVGNRILLESPLRMDYSISRTPYIQKIVPVQNVGIECLKIMRLDDTAPIQRSNVKFNYAVNCWISGIESENCTFSHIEASKSSNITISKSYFHHAFNYGTGGRAYGVMLQSTSNECLVEDNIFEHLRHAMIVQSGANGNVFAYNYSFDPYWTSTPNDAAGDMVLHGNYPYANLFEQNVCRNIVIDNSHGPNGPFNTFFRNRAEGYGIFFSSNNSPNQNFIGNDISNNSFPYNLVNYSIQGTGHFIHGNNNKGTITPSGTQSLIDKSYTYSFIPSFVPVSDWAAIGTPNVMSANNIPAFTRYTSGQLFSTSCLNVITDIKDNFVFKTDVLLFPNPFSSRLTLYSLQGIEEVQVLNSLGQNIFYDNKVKGDYYVDTTNWQKGVYFVKISLINHTVVVKRVVKE
;
A
#
# COMPACT_ATOMS: atom_id res chain seq x y z
N MET A 1 -59.17 40.70 7.54
CA MET A 1 -57.99 40.02 8.11
C MET A 1 -57.33 39.21 7.02
N LYS A 2 -56.21 39.68 6.48
CA LYS A 2 -55.38 38.93 5.53
C LYS A 2 -54.24 38.31 6.33
N THR A 3 -54.25 37.00 6.50
CA THR A 3 -53.21 36.26 7.22
C THR A 3 -52.05 36.04 6.26
N LEU A 4 -50.93 36.73 6.49
CA LEU A 4 -49.69 36.58 5.73
C LEU A 4 -48.94 35.36 6.30
N LEU A 5 -48.88 34.27 5.55
CA LEU A 5 -48.12 33.07 5.92
C LEU A 5 -46.64 33.29 5.54
N LEU A 6 -45.81 33.63 6.51
CA LEU A 6 -44.37 33.76 6.34
C LEU A 6 -43.73 32.36 6.39
N VAL A 7 -43.40 31.80 5.22
CA VAL A 7 -42.64 30.54 5.13
C VAL A 7 -41.16 30.87 5.28
N VAL A 8 -40.61 30.59 6.47
CA VAL A 8 -39.18 30.69 6.75
C VAL A 8 -38.50 29.44 6.23
N PHE A 9 -37.74 29.56 5.13
CA PHE A 9 -36.83 28.51 4.66
C PHE A 9 -35.62 28.44 5.60
N PHE A 10 -35.59 27.43 6.47
CA PHE A 10 -34.37 27.07 7.19
C PHE A 10 -33.41 26.38 6.21
N LEU A 11 -32.41 27.13 5.74
CA LEU A 11 -31.21 26.57 5.09
C LEU A 11 -30.41 25.81 6.15
N VAL A 12 -30.63 24.49 6.22
CA VAL A 12 -29.77 23.58 6.98
C VAL A 12 -28.49 23.39 6.17
N SER A 13 -27.45 24.17 6.50
CA SER A 13 -26.10 23.97 6.00
C SER A 13 -25.54 22.68 6.62
N PHE A 14 -25.64 21.55 5.92
CA PHE A 14 -24.84 20.39 6.27
C PHE A 14 -23.38 20.73 5.97
N PHE A 15 -22.57 20.93 7.01
CA PHE A 15 -21.12 20.90 6.88
C PHE A 15 -20.70 19.47 6.57
N VAL A 16 -20.77 19.07 5.31
CA VAL A 16 -20.03 17.92 4.83
C VAL A 16 -18.56 18.33 4.95
N GLN A 17 -17.81 17.71 5.86
CA GLN A 17 -16.35 17.85 5.87
C GLN A 17 -15.83 17.17 4.60
N SER A 18 -15.70 17.96 3.54
CA SER A 18 -14.98 17.56 2.33
C SER A 18 -13.52 17.34 2.71
N GLN A 19 -12.93 16.26 2.21
CA GLN A 19 -11.48 16.10 2.17
C GLN A 19 -10.84 17.33 1.48
N VAL A 20 -9.60 17.64 1.83
CA VAL A 20 -8.84 18.74 1.22
C VAL A 20 -8.53 18.42 -0.24
N LEU A 21 -8.14 17.17 -0.53
CA LEU A 21 -7.98 16.70 -1.90
C LEU A 21 -9.35 16.41 -2.51
N SER A 22 -9.63 17.04 -3.67
CA SER A 22 -10.85 16.77 -4.44
C SER A 22 -10.88 15.32 -4.94
N ILE A 23 -12.07 14.70 -4.92
CA ILE A 23 -12.31 13.36 -5.46
C ILE A 23 -11.89 13.22 -6.94
N SER A 24 -11.97 14.31 -7.71
CA SER A 24 -11.54 14.34 -9.11
C SER A 24 -10.03 14.18 -9.31
N ARG A 25 -9.24 14.32 -8.24
CA ARG A 25 -7.77 14.23 -8.21
C ARG A 25 -7.27 13.07 -7.35
N SER A 26 -8.16 12.22 -6.86
CA SER A 26 -7.85 11.06 -6.04
C SER A 26 -8.41 9.78 -6.68
N VAL A 27 -7.92 8.65 -6.19
CA VAL A 27 -8.50 7.32 -6.40
C VAL A 27 -8.65 6.66 -5.04
N ASP A 28 -9.31 5.51 -4.97
CA ASP A 28 -9.39 4.76 -3.72
C ASP A 28 -8.07 4.03 -3.42
N TRP A 29 -7.21 4.68 -2.64
CA TRP A 29 -5.93 4.12 -2.18
C TRP A 29 -6.10 3.14 -1.02
N GLN A 30 -7.28 3.03 -0.41
CA GLN A 30 -7.54 2.04 0.66
C GLN A 30 -7.56 0.61 0.12
N LEU A 31 -7.63 0.45 -1.21
CA LEU A 31 -7.57 -0.82 -1.91
C LEU A 31 -6.14 -1.36 -2.09
N ALA A 32 -5.11 -0.58 -1.75
CA ALA A 32 -3.72 -0.99 -1.89
C ALA A 32 -3.32 -2.03 -0.84
N GLY A 33 -2.48 -2.98 -1.25
CA GLY A 33 -2.01 -4.08 -0.43
C GLY A 33 -2.83 -5.36 -0.65
N LEU A 34 -2.60 -6.32 0.23
CA LEU A 34 -3.19 -7.66 0.17
C LEU A 34 -4.72 -7.61 0.30
N ARG A 35 -5.42 -8.37 -0.54
CA ARG A 35 -6.87 -8.62 -0.41
C ARG A 35 -7.20 -9.96 0.21
N ASP A 36 -6.36 -10.94 -0.09
CA ASP A 36 -6.39 -12.27 0.49
C ASP A 36 -4.97 -12.65 0.91
N THR A 37 -4.86 -13.19 2.11
CA THR A 37 -3.60 -13.65 2.71
C THR A 37 -3.75 -15.04 3.30
N THR A 38 -4.87 -15.72 3.06
CA THR A 38 -5.16 -16.95 3.78
C THR A 38 -4.14 -18.04 3.44
N SER A 39 -3.31 -18.37 4.42
CA SER A 39 -2.39 -19.50 4.41
C SER A 39 -3.03 -20.74 5.08
N ILE A 40 -4.33 -20.70 5.34
CA ILE A 40 -5.06 -21.78 6.01
C ILE A 40 -4.93 -23.05 5.16
N GLY A 41 -4.41 -24.11 5.80
CA GLY A 41 -4.21 -25.40 5.16
C GLY A 41 -2.86 -25.56 4.45
N PHE A 42 -1.99 -24.54 4.44
CA PHE A 42 -0.65 -24.70 3.90
C PHE A 42 0.15 -25.69 4.74
N GLN A 43 0.83 -26.61 4.08
CA GLN A 43 1.72 -27.56 4.74
C GLN A 43 2.97 -26.84 5.23
N VAL A 44 3.31 -26.99 6.52
CA VAL A 44 4.60 -26.53 7.04
C VAL A 44 5.66 -27.59 6.74
N ILE A 45 6.73 -27.19 6.05
CA ILE A 45 7.85 -28.05 5.69
C ILE A 45 9.11 -27.51 6.33
N ASP A 46 9.69 -28.31 7.22
CA ASP A 46 11.02 -28.06 7.78
C ASP A 46 12.07 -28.34 6.69
N MET A 47 12.74 -27.28 6.24
CA MET A 47 13.70 -27.39 5.14
C MET A 47 14.96 -28.14 5.54
N GLN A 48 15.37 -28.14 6.81
CA GLN A 48 16.51 -28.95 7.26
C GLN A 48 16.17 -30.44 7.25
N LEU A 49 14.96 -30.83 7.67
CA LEU A 49 14.48 -32.21 7.52
C LEU A 49 14.31 -32.61 6.05
N ALA A 50 13.98 -31.66 5.18
CA ALA A 50 13.94 -31.87 3.73
C ALA A 50 15.33 -31.95 3.07
N GLY A 51 16.41 -31.72 3.83
CA GLY A 51 17.80 -31.88 3.39
C GLY A 51 18.51 -30.58 3.02
N ALA A 52 17.96 -29.41 3.34
CA ALA A 52 18.62 -28.13 3.14
C ALA A 52 19.80 -27.98 4.11
N ILE A 53 20.94 -27.51 3.61
CA ILE A 53 22.20 -27.39 4.35
C ILE A 53 22.58 -25.91 4.40
N GLY A 54 22.57 -25.35 5.61
CA GLY A 54 22.85 -23.94 5.89
C GLY A 54 24.31 -23.65 6.24
N ASP A 55 25.28 -24.24 5.52
CA ASP A 55 26.71 -24.17 5.80
C ASP A 55 27.48 -23.13 4.96
N SER A 56 26.78 -22.29 4.20
CA SER A 56 27.29 -21.30 3.22
C SER A 56 28.01 -21.86 1.99
N VAL A 57 28.19 -23.18 1.88
CA VAL A 57 29.01 -23.82 0.84
C VAL A 57 28.21 -24.77 -0.03
N THR A 58 27.30 -25.53 0.58
CA THR A 58 26.49 -26.52 -0.10
C THR A 58 25.31 -25.86 -0.82
N PRO A 59 25.17 -26.01 -2.16
CA PRO A 59 24.04 -25.44 -2.89
C PRO A 59 22.72 -26.15 -2.56
N ASN A 60 21.67 -25.37 -2.33
CA ASN A 60 20.34 -25.84 -1.93
C ASN A 60 19.33 -25.90 -3.09
N ASP A 61 19.76 -25.61 -4.31
CA ASP A 61 18.90 -25.51 -5.50
C ASP A 61 18.08 -26.77 -5.77
N ALA A 62 18.75 -27.94 -5.73
CA ALA A 62 18.12 -29.23 -5.99
C ALA A 62 17.15 -29.63 -4.86
N VAL A 63 17.50 -29.32 -3.61
CA VAL A 63 16.63 -29.59 -2.45
C VAL A 63 15.35 -28.79 -2.57
N LEU A 64 15.45 -27.47 -2.79
CA LEU A 64 14.29 -26.60 -2.91
C LEU A 64 13.40 -27.00 -4.10
N SER A 65 14.01 -27.27 -5.27
CA SER A 65 13.28 -27.69 -6.45
C SER A 65 12.51 -29.00 -6.22
N ASN A 66 13.13 -29.98 -5.54
CA ASN A 66 12.48 -31.25 -5.21
C ASN A 66 11.31 -31.06 -4.23
N VAL A 67 11.46 -30.21 -3.21
CA VAL A 67 10.39 -29.88 -2.27
C VAL A 67 9.21 -29.25 -3.01
N ILE A 68 9.45 -28.21 -3.81
CA ILE A 68 8.41 -27.51 -4.58
C ILE A 68 7.69 -28.47 -5.54
N ASN A 69 8.43 -29.31 -6.26
CA ASN A 69 7.85 -30.28 -7.20
C ASN A 69 7.06 -31.41 -6.50
N SER A 70 7.29 -31.64 -5.21
CA SER A 70 6.60 -32.66 -4.42
C SER A 70 5.30 -32.16 -3.76
N LEU A 71 5.04 -30.86 -3.77
CA LEU A 71 3.88 -30.27 -3.11
C LEU A 71 2.58 -30.77 -3.74
N SER A 72 1.69 -31.32 -2.92
CA SER A 72 0.30 -31.59 -3.29
C SER A 72 -0.52 -30.29 -3.30
N SER A 73 -1.73 -30.32 -3.87
CA SER A 73 -2.68 -29.20 -3.81
C SER A 73 -2.90 -28.74 -2.36
N GLY A 74 -2.69 -27.45 -2.06
CA GLY A 74 -2.92 -26.89 -0.72
C GLY A 74 -1.98 -25.76 -0.29
N GLY A 75 -0.83 -25.61 -0.94
CA GLY A 75 0.18 -24.61 -0.60
C GLY A 75 1.14 -25.06 0.50
N ALA A 76 2.26 -24.35 0.66
CA ALA A 76 3.28 -24.71 1.64
C ALA A 76 4.00 -23.51 2.25
N ILE A 77 4.40 -23.66 3.51
CA ILE A 77 5.33 -22.79 4.23
C ILE A 77 6.64 -23.55 4.35
N LEU A 78 7.66 -23.07 3.64
CA LEU A 78 9.01 -23.64 3.65
C LEU A 78 9.82 -22.92 4.74
N GLU A 79 9.97 -23.57 5.90
CA GLU A 79 10.67 -23.01 7.05
C GLU A 79 12.16 -23.35 6.99
N PHE A 80 12.98 -22.34 6.73
CA PHE A 80 14.43 -22.41 6.80
C PHE A 80 14.89 -22.12 8.23
N PRO A 81 15.65 -23.03 8.87
CA PRO A 81 16.15 -22.78 10.21
C PRO A 81 17.31 -21.77 10.20
N ASN A 82 17.95 -21.60 11.36
CA ASN A 82 19.23 -20.91 11.45
C ASN A 82 20.26 -21.54 10.51
N GLY A 83 20.88 -20.73 9.66
CA GLY A 83 21.87 -21.17 8.68
C GLY A 83 22.04 -20.18 7.53
N ILE A 84 23.08 -20.43 6.74
CA ILE A 84 23.41 -19.69 5.52
C ILE A 84 23.24 -20.63 4.33
N PHE A 85 22.17 -20.45 3.57
CA PHE A 85 21.77 -21.35 2.49
C PHE A 85 22.20 -20.79 1.14
N LEU A 86 23.19 -21.42 0.50
CA LEU A 86 23.69 -21.03 -0.81
C LEU A 86 22.72 -21.49 -1.92
N PHE A 87 22.46 -20.61 -2.88
CA PHE A 87 21.76 -20.89 -4.13
C PHE A 87 22.60 -20.41 -5.31
N ASN A 88 22.81 -21.30 -6.28
CA ASN A 88 23.54 -21.00 -7.51
C ASN A 88 22.61 -20.80 -8.73
N ASN A 89 21.31 -21.01 -8.55
CA ASN A 89 20.25 -20.78 -9.54
C ASN A 89 19.13 -19.91 -8.94
N PRO A 90 18.35 -19.21 -9.78
CA PRO A 90 17.17 -18.49 -9.33
C PRO A 90 16.18 -19.41 -8.59
N ILE A 91 15.59 -18.89 -7.51
CA ILE A 91 14.46 -19.53 -6.83
C ILE A 91 13.18 -19.17 -7.58
N LEU A 92 12.50 -20.18 -8.12
CA LEU A 92 11.24 -20.01 -8.84
C LEU A 92 10.08 -20.39 -7.91
N LEU A 93 9.23 -19.42 -7.55
CA LEU A 93 8.07 -19.65 -6.69
C LEU A 93 6.78 -19.64 -7.50
N SER A 94 6.02 -20.74 -7.39
CA SER A 94 4.65 -20.83 -7.87
C SER A 94 3.66 -20.39 -6.78
N SER A 95 2.38 -20.31 -7.14
CA SER A 95 1.33 -19.85 -6.22
C SER A 95 1.27 -20.67 -4.94
N ASN A 96 0.92 -20.02 -3.83
CA ASN A 96 0.72 -20.63 -2.51
C ASN A 96 2.01 -21.18 -1.87
N ILE A 97 3.15 -20.52 -2.08
CA ILE A 97 4.43 -20.88 -1.44
C ILE A 97 4.94 -19.72 -0.60
N ILE A 98 5.28 -20.00 0.65
CA ILE A 98 5.88 -19.02 1.56
C ILE A 98 7.29 -19.48 1.91
N LEU A 99 8.29 -18.64 1.66
CA LEU A 99 9.65 -18.82 2.20
C LEU A 99 9.74 -18.10 3.54
N LYS A 100 10.08 -18.82 4.60
CA LYS A 100 10.10 -18.26 5.95
C LYS A 100 11.38 -18.63 6.70
N GLY A 101 12.09 -17.63 7.21
CA GLY A 101 13.25 -17.84 8.07
C GLY A 101 12.95 -17.68 9.57
N GLN A 102 13.99 -17.80 10.39
CA GLN A 102 13.96 -17.58 11.85
C GLN A 102 14.42 -16.17 12.25
N GLY A 103 14.26 -15.19 11.36
CA GLY A 103 14.74 -13.82 11.49
C GLY A 103 16.03 -13.57 10.70
N VAL A 104 16.25 -12.32 10.31
CA VAL A 104 17.36 -11.90 9.43
C VAL A 104 18.76 -12.24 9.96
N ASN A 105 18.91 -12.31 11.30
CA ASN A 105 20.18 -12.65 11.96
C ASN A 105 20.45 -14.16 11.99
N ASN A 106 19.44 -14.98 11.72
CA ASN A 106 19.50 -16.44 11.85
C ASN A 106 19.44 -17.11 10.47
N THR A 107 18.61 -16.63 9.55
CA THR A 107 18.41 -17.29 8.25
C THR A 107 18.87 -16.37 7.13
N THR A 108 19.89 -16.77 6.39
CA THR A 108 20.37 -16.06 5.19
C THR A 108 20.26 -16.94 3.95
N LEU A 109 19.61 -16.43 2.91
CA LEU A 109 19.67 -16.96 1.55
C LEU A 109 20.77 -16.21 0.79
N VAL A 110 21.84 -16.93 0.44
CA VAL A 110 22.97 -16.39 -0.32
C VAL A 110 22.78 -16.73 -1.79
N MET A 111 22.71 -15.70 -2.62
CA MET A 111 22.41 -15.80 -4.04
C MET A 111 23.69 -15.51 -4.83
N ASN A 112 24.24 -16.54 -5.48
CA ASN A 112 25.45 -16.46 -6.29
C ASN A 112 25.20 -17.08 -7.68
N LEU A 113 24.59 -16.30 -8.56
CA LEU A 113 24.00 -16.80 -9.81
C LEU A 113 24.94 -16.64 -11.02
N GLY A 114 26.23 -16.42 -10.78
CA GLY A 114 27.24 -16.26 -11.82
C GLY A 114 27.07 -15.01 -12.70
N GLY A 115 26.50 -13.93 -12.16
CA GLY A 115 26.26 -12.67 -12.87
C GLY A 115 24.99 -12.69 -13.72
N SER A 116 24.01 -13.53 -13.39
CA SER A 116 22.82 -13.75 -14.21
C SER A 116 21.53 -13.85 -13.39
N GLY A 117 20.38 -13.67 -14.05
CA GLY A 117 19.05 -13.93 -13.46
C GLY A 117 18.64 -13.03 -12.29
N ASN A 118 17.35 -13.02 -11.99
CA ASN A 118 16.86 -12.49 -10.71
C ASN A 118 17.11 -13.54 -9.62
N SER A 119 17.20 -13.13 -8.36
CA SER A 119 17.43 -14.11 -7.29
C SER A 119 16.18 -14.95 -7.01
N ILE A 120 15.02 -14.31 -6.88
CA ILE A 120 13.73 -14.97 -6.63
C ILE A 120 12.72 -14.46 -7.66
N GLU A 121 12.04 -15.38 -8.34
CA GLU A 121 11.09 -15.08 -9.41
C GLU A 121 9.69 -15.60 -9.07
N ILE A 122 8.73 -14.68 -9.14
CA ILE A 122 7.30 -14.88 -8.86
C ILE A 122 6.56 -14.42 -10.11
N VAL A 123 6.50 -15.30 -11.10
CA VAL A 123 6.17 -14.96 -12.49
C VAL A 123 4.95 -15.74 -12.98
N GLY A 124 3.83 -15.04 -13.12
CA GLY A 124 2.64 -15.52 -13.82
C GLY A 124 2.71 -15.29 -15.33
N ASN A 125 1.59 -15.51 -16.01
CA ASN A 125 1.49 -15.42 -17.46
C ASN A 125 0.21 -14.68 -17.91
N THR A 126 0.08 -14.45 -19.21
CA THR A 126 -1.16 -13.99 -19.85
C THR A 126 -1.75 -15.09 -20.70
N ASN A 127 -3.07 -15.05 -20.93
CA ASN A 127 -3.67 -15.80 -22.04
C ASN A 127 -3.98 -14.82 -23.18
N PRO A 128 -3.14 -14.75 -24.24
CA PRO A 128 -3.27 -13.73 -25.28
C PRO A 128 -4.53 -13.88 -26.14
N MET A 129 -5.15 -15.06 -26.14
CA MET A 129 -6.38 -15.33 -26.90
C MET A 129 -7.64 -14.92 -26.14
N ASP A 130 -7.59 -14.90 -24.81
CA ASP A 130 -8.72 -14.54 -23.96
C ASP A 130 -8.79 -13.00 -23.84
N THR A 131 -9.32 -12.37 -24.89
CA THR A 131 -9.40 -10.92 -25.04
C THR A 131 -10.76 -10.48 -25.57
N THR A 132 -11.20 -9.29 -25.17
CA THR A 132 -12.35 -8.61 -25.77
C THR A 132 -12.16 -7.11 -25.73
N SER A 133 -12.56 -6.42 -26.79
CA SER A 133 -12.63 -4.96 -26.81
C SER A 133 -13.82 -4.44 -26.00
N PHE A 134 -13.71 -3.20 -25.54
CA PHE A 134 -14.82 -2.50 -24.92
C PHE A 134 -15.86 -2.16 -25.99
N SER A 135 -17.15 -2.29 -25.65
CA SER A 135 -18.25 -1.89 -26.52
C SER A 135 -18.70 -0.45 -26.27
N LEU A 136 -18.37 0.12 -25.11
CA LEU A 136 -18.63 1.52 -24.74
C LEU A 136 -17.40 2.14 -24.04
N SER A 137 -17.29 3.47 -24.10
CA SER A 137 -16.29 4.19 -23.32
C SER A 137 -16.59 4.01 -21.83
N ALA A 138 -15.55 3.85 -21.02
CA ALA A 138 -15.67 3.79 -19.58
C ALA A 138 -15.03 5.03 -18.93
N ILE A 139 -15.60 5.50 -17.83
CA ILE A 139 -15.15 6.70 -17.13
C ILE A 139 -14.43 6.33 -15.83
N LYS A 140 -13.46 7.15 -15.42
CA LYS A 140 -12.80 7.07 -14.12
C LYS A 140 -13.86 6.96 -13.01
N ASP A 141 -13.53 6.18 -11.98
CA ASP A 141 -14.35 5.84 -10.81
C ASP A 141 -15.58 4.95 -11.09
N SER A 142 -15.81 4.55 -12.35
CA SER A 142 -16.76 3.46 -12.66
C SER A 142 -16.24 2.12 -12.11
N SER A 143 -17.13 1.30 -11.57
CA SER A 143 -16.85 -0.08 -11.13
C SER A 143 -17.32 -1.14 -12.12
N PHE A 144 -17.51 -0.75 -13.39
CA PHE A 144 -17.89 -1.67 -14.46
C PHE A 144 -17.35 -1.22 -15.82
N ILE A 145 -17.25 -2.20 -16.73
CA ILE A 145 -16.97 -2.01 -18.15
C ILE A 145 -17.99 -2.78 -18.99
N ASP A 146 -18.29 -2.27 -20.17
CA ASP A 146 -19.12 -2.93 -21.18
C ASP A 146 -18.22 -3.43 -22.31
N VAL A 147 -18.32 -4.72 -22.64
CA VAL A 147 -17.46 -5.39 -23.64
C VAL A 147 -18.29 -6.01 -24.76
N PHE A 148 -17.65 -6.52 -25.83
CA PHE A 148 -18.36 -7.21 -26.91
C PHE A 148 -18.65 -8.68 -26.59
N ASN A 149 -17.74 -9.38 -25.91
CA ASN A 149 -17.89 -10.80 -25.60
C ASN A 149 -17.30 -11.13 -24.23
N VAL A 150 -18.01 -11.93 -23.44
CA VAL A 150 -17.58 -12.39 -22.11
C VAL A 150 -17.31 -13.90 -22.05
N SER A 151 -17.41 -14.63 -23.16
CA SER A 151 -17.37 -16.12 -23.19
C SER A 151 -16.14 -16.72 -22.51
N ASP A 152 -15.01 -16.04 -22.57
CA ASP A 152 -13.71 -16.53 -22.09
C ASP A 152 -13.38 -16.03 -20.67
N PHE A 153 -14.32 -15.28 -20.06
CA PHE A 153 -14.17 -14.64 -18.77
C PHE A 153 -15.18 -15.19 -17.75
N SER A 154 -14.72 -15.35 -16.51
CA SER A 154 -15.51 -15.82 -15.38
C SER A 154 -15.33 -14.93 -14.16
N VAL A 155 -16.27 -14.99 -13.23
CA VAL A 155 -16.14 -14.31 -11.93
C VAL A 155 -14.90 -14.83 -11.20
N GLY A 156 -14.11 -13.92 -10.62
CA GLY A 156 -12.84 -14.22 -9.97
C GLY A 156 -11.63 -14.20 -10.91
N ASP A 157 -11.82 -14.15 -12.23
CA ASP A 157 -10.70 -13.99 -13.16
C ASP A 157 -10.00 -12.64 -12.96
N TRP A 158 -8.69 -12.66 -13.09
CA TRP A 158 -7.88 -11.45 -13.17
C TRP A 158 -7.73 -11.00 -14.62
N ILE A 159 -7.87 -9.70 -14.84
CA ILE A 159 -7.77 -9.09 -16.17
C ILE A 159 -6.85 -7.87 -16.13
N GLN A 160 -6.12 -7.66 -17.23
CA GLN A 160 -5.42 -6.41 -17.51
C GLN A 160 -6.23 -5.59 -18.52
N LEU A 161 -6.58 -4.37 -18.14
CA LEU A 161 -7.16 -3.36 -19.01
C LEU A 161 -6.02 -2.68 -19.77
N ASN A 162 -6.15 -2.63 -21.09
CA ASN A 162 -5.18 -2.09 -22.01
C ASN A 162 -5.85 -1.07 -22.95
N GLN A 163 -5.04 -0.19 -23.53
CA GLN A 163 -5.46 0.72 -24.59
C GLN A 163 -4.25 1.08 -25.46
N GLN A 164 -4.50 1.71 -26.60
CA GLN A 164 -3.45 2.39 -27.36
C GLN A 164 -2.90 3.51 -26.46
N ASP A 165 -1.60 3.50 -26.14
CA ASP A 165 -0.97 4.41 -25.18
C ASP A 165 0.33 5.07 -25.68
N SER A 166 0.66 4.92 -26.97
CA SER A 166 1.94 5.39 -27.50
C SER A 166 2.11 6.92 -27.46
N ASP A 167 1.02 7.66 -27.29
CA ASP A 167 1.01 9.11 -27.08
C ASP A 167 1.16 9.51 -25.60
N LEU A 168 0.96 8.58 -24.67
CA LEU A 168 1.11 8.79 -23.22
C LEU A 168 2.53 8.49 -22.75
N VAL A 169 3.23 7.57 -23.42
CA VAL A 169 4.58 7.13 -23.07
C VAL A 169 5.62 7.69 -24.05
N THR A 170 6.86 7.86 -23.59
CA THR A 170 7.97 8.36 -24.44
C THR A 170 8.86 7.23 -24.92
N SER A 171 9.05 6.22 -24.09
CA SER A 171 9.96 5.12 -24.40
C SER A 171 9.23 3.97 -25.10
N SER A 172 9.82 3.43 -26.17
CA SER A 172 9.22 2.31 -26.92
C SER A 172 9.00 1.06 -26.06
N TRP A 173 9.88 0.82 -25.09
CA TRP A 173 9.75 -0.30 -24.14
C TRP A 173 8.56 -0.17 -23.17
N ALA A 174 7.99 1.04 -23.05
CA ALA A 174 6.84 1.32 -22.18
C ALA A 174 5.50 1.29 -22.91
N ILE A 175 5.47 1.04 -24.23
CA ILE A 175 4.22 0.92 -24.98
C ILE A 175 3.42 -0.29 -24.45
N GLY A 176 2.12 -0.07 -24.22
CA GLY A 176 1.21 -1.05 -23.62
C GLY A 176 1.33 -1.17 -22.10
N SER A 177 1.86 -0.14 -21.43
CA SER A 177 2.03 -0.13 -19.97
C SER A 177 1.02 0.73 -19.23
N VAL A 178 0.32 1.64 -19.90
CA VAL A 178 -0.73 2.44 -19.28
C VAL A 178 -2.04 1.65 -19.29
N GLY A 179 -2.46 1.20 -18.10
CA GLY A 179 -3.63 0.35 -17.93
C GLY A 179 -3.99 0.15 -16.47
N GLN A 180 -4.67 -0.96 -16.17
CA GLN A 180 -5.02 -1.37 -14.81
C GLN A 180 -5.21 -2.90 -14.75
N ILE A 181 -4.73 -3.53 -13.69
CA ILE A 181 -5.03 -4.92 -13.32
C ILE A 181 -6.14 -4.92 -12.28
N VAL A 182 -7.14 -5.77 -12.48
CA VAL A 182 -8.32 -5.86 -11.61
C VAL A 182 -8.95 -7.26 -11.71
N GLN A 183 -9.66 -7.67 -10.65
CA GLN A 183 -10.43 -8.91 -10.63
C GLN A 183 -11.89 -8.67 -11.05
N ILE A 184 -12.46 -9.64 -11.78
CA ILE A 184 -13.87 -9.65 -12.15
C ILE A 184 -14.72 -10.01 -10.92
N LYS A 185 -15.57 -9.08 -10.50
CA LYS A 185 -16.52 -9.26 -9.40
C LYS A 185 -17.79 -10.01 -9.81
N ASN A 186 -18.34 -9.65 -10.97
CA ASN A 186 -19.58 -10.24 -11.48
C ASN A 186 -19.69 -10.01 -13.00
N ILE A 187 -20.51 -10.81 -13.68
CA ILE A 187 -20.82 -10.65 -15.10
C ILE A 187 -22.35 -10.63 -15.28
N VAL A 188 -22.87 -9.57 -15.91
CA VAL A 188 -24.31 -9.41 -16.18
C VAL A 188 -24.49 -9.08 -17.66
N GLY A 189 -24.86 -10.07 -18.47
CA GLY A 189 -24.81 -9.96 -19.92
C GLY A 189 -23.38 -9.67 -20.38
N ASN A 190 -23.18 -8.63 -21.19
CA ASN A 190 -21.86 -8.20 -21.65
C ASN A 190 -21.22 -7.11 -20.77
N ARG A 191 -21.77 -6.88 -19.58
CA ARG A 191 -21.19 -5.98 -18.58
C ARG A 191 -20.39 -6.77 -17.55
N ILE A 192 -19.15 -6.36 -17.33
CA ILE A 192 -18.27 -6.90 -16.29
C ILE A 192 -18.23 -5.90 -15.15
N LEU A 193 -18.64 -6.33 -13.95
CA LEU A 193 -18.43 -5.58 -12.71
C LEU A 193 -17.03 -5.89 -12.18
N LEU A 194 -16.33 -4.87 -11.70
CA LEU A 194 -14.95 -4.93 -11.25
C LEU A 194 -14.88 -4.86 -9.72
N GLU A 195 -13.91 -5.54 -9.12
CA GLU A 195 -13.63 -5.40 -7.68
C GLU A 195 -13.04 -4.03 -7.33
N SER A 196 -12.36 -3.39 -8.28
CA SER A 196 -11.78 -2.05 -8.12
C SER A 196 -12.36 -1.07 -9.14
N PRO A 197 -12.66 0.18 -8.77
CA PRO A 197 -13.02 1.22 -9.74
C PRO A 197 -11.89 1.52 -10.75
N LEU A 198 -12.26 2.02 -11.91
CA LEU A 198 -11.33 2.50 -12.93
C LEU A 198 -10.57 3.74 -12.45
N ARG A 199 -9.26 3.80 -12.67
CA ARG A 199 -8.43 4.97 -12.26
C ARG A 199 -8.27 6.03 -13.32
N MET A 200 -8.72 5.74 -14.54
CA MET A 200 -8.72 6.67 -15.66
C MET A 200 -9.89 6.39 -16.60
N ASP A 201 -10.15 7.34 -17.48
CA ASP A 201 -11.09 7.14 -18.59
C ASP A 201 -10.50 6.20 -19.65
N TYR A 202 -11.34 5.35 -20.22
CA TYR A 202 -11.05 4.50 -21.36
C TYR A 202 -11.99 4.87 -22.51
N SER A 203 -11.54 5.75 -23.40
CA SER A 203 -12.28 6.14 -24.61
C SER A 203 -12.19 5.03 -25.67
N ILE A 204 -13.30 4.66 -26.30
CA ILE A 204 -13.30 3.71 -27.44
C ILE A 204 -12.40 4.15 -28.60
N SER A 205 -12.11 5.45 -28.73
CA SER A 205 -11.17 5.97 -29.74
C SER A 205 -9.72 5.53 -29.50
N ARG A 206 -9.39 5.07 -28.29
CA ARG A 206 -8.08 4.50 -27.91
C ARG A 206 -8.08 2.97 -27.98
N THR A 207 -9.12 2.38 -28.58
CA THR A 207 -9.28 0.93 -28.77
C THR A 207 -9.02 0.11 -27.49
N PRO A 208 -9.69 0.42 -26.36
CA PRO A 208 -9.46 -0.29 -25.10
C PRO A 208 -9.98 -1.73 -25.17
N TYR A 209 -9.26 -2.62 -24.50
CA TYR A 209 -9.56 -4.04 -24.42
C TYR A 209 -9.11 -4.62 -23.08
N ILE A 210 -9.66 -5.77 -22.73
CA ILE A 210 -9.20 -6.56 -21.59
C ILE A 210 -8.48 -7.81 -22.07
N GLN A 211 -7.47 -8.24 -21.33
CA GLN A 211 -6.77 -9.50 -21.52
C GLN A 211 -6.77 -10.28 -20.21
N LYS A 212 -7.09 -11.57 -20.25
CA LYS A 212 -7.00 -12.44 -19.07
C LYS A 212 -5.54 -12.64 -18.65
N ILE A 213 -5.29 -12.50 -17.36
CA ILE A 213 -4.00 -12.85 -16.74
C ILE A 213 -4.16 -14.12 -15.91
N VAL A 214 -3.12 -14.93 -15.88
CA VAL A 214 -3.00 -16.12 -15.02
C VAL A 214 -1.89 -15.81 -14.02
N PRO A 215 -2.21 -15.15 -12.90
CA PRO A 215 -1.18 -14.64 -12.02
C PRO A 215 -0.63 -15.75 -11.12
N VAL A 216 0.61 -15.57 -10.66
CA VAL A 216 1.09 -16.26 -9.45
C VAL A 216 0.52 -15.52 -8.24
N GLN A 217 0.00 -16.25 -7.25
CA GLN A 217 -0.67 -15.63 -6.11
C GLN A 217 -0.37 -16.29 -4.77
N ASN A 218 -0.57 -15.55 -3.69
CA ASN A 218 -0.36 -16.01 -2.31
C ASN A 218 1.08 -16.49 -2.06
N VAL A 219 2.06 -15.72 -2.54
CA VAL A 219 3.48 -15.99 -2.32
C VAL A 219 4.04 -15.03 -1.28
N GLY A 220 4.69 -15.58 -0.26
CA GLY A 220 5.28 -14.83 0.85
C GLY A 220 6.78 -15.02 0.96
N ILE A 221 7.51 -13.97 1.33
CA ILE A 221 8.92 -14.08 1.77
C ILE A 221 9.05 -13.35 3.11
N GLU A 222 9.42 -14.10 4.14
CA GLU A 222 9.32 -13.65 5.53
C GLU A 222 10.58 -13.94 6.34
N CYS A 223 10.92 -13.00 7.23
CA CYS A 223 11.81 -13.24 8.37
C CYS A 223 13.18 -13.83 8.00
N LEU A 224 13.80 -13.38 6.91
CA LEU A 224 15.08 -13.89 6.43
C LEU A 224 15.90 -12.79 5.76
N LYS A 225 17.20 -13.02 5.61
CA LYS A 225 18.09 -12.17 4.83
C LYS A 225 18.27 -12.73 3.42
N ILE A 226 18.25 -11.86 2.42
CA ILE A 226 18.63 -12.14 1.04
C ILE A 226 19.94 -11.38 0.77
N MET A 227 21.02 -12.12 0.54
CA MET A 227 22.33 -11.54 0.21
C MET A 227 22.70 -11.91 -1.23
N ARG A 228 22.82 -10.90 -2.10
CA ARG A 228 23.33 -11.10 -3.46
C ARG A 228 24.85 -10.96 -3.48
N LEU A 229 25.56 -11.92 -4.07
CA LEU A 229 27.04 -11.89 -4.17
C LEU A 229 27.56 -11.46 -5.54
N ASP A 230 26.76 -11.61 -6.59
CA ASP A 230 27.14 -11.36 -7.97
C ASP A 230 26.39 -10.16 -8.58
N ASP A 231 27.12 -9.34 -9.35
CA ASP A 231 26.57 -8.23 -10.13
C ASP A 231 26.16 -8.73 -11.53
N THR A 232 24.92 -8.44 -11.94
CA THR A 232 24.40 -8.76 -13.27
C THR A 232 24.61 -7.66 -14.31
N ALA A 233 25.31 -6.57 -13.96
CA ALA A 233 25.54 -5.46 -14.89
C ALA A 233 26.20 -5.93 -16.21
N PRO A 234 25.81 -5.36 -17.37
CA PRO A 234 24.89 -4.24 -17.54
C PRO A 234 23.40 -4.63 -17.54
N ILE A 235 23.06 -5.90 -17.36
CA ILE A 235 21.67 -6.38 -17.41
C ILE A 235 20.98 -6.02 -16.09
N GLN A 236 19.76 -5.51 -16.19
CA GLN A 236 18.92 -5.21 -15.03
C GLN A 236 18.32 -6.52 -14.49
N ARG A 237 18.76 -6.95 -13.30
CA ARG A 237 18.15 -8.03 -12.53
C ARG A 237 17.99 -7.63 -11.07
N SER A 238 16.88 -8.07 -10.51
CA SER A 238 16.43 -7.73 -9.17
C SER A 238 16.63 -8.91 -8.21
N ASN A 239 16.66 -8.63 -6.90
CA ASN A 239 16.70 -9.71 -5.92
C ASN A 239 15.35 -10.45 -5.89
N VAL A 240 14.24 -9.73 -5.84
CA VAL A 240 12.91 -10.33 -5.98
C VAL A 240 12.16 -9.70 -7.14
N LYS A 241 11.70 -10.53 -8.08
CA LYS A 241 10.93 -10.12 -9.25
C LYS A 241 9.51 -10.68 -9.19
N PHE A 242 8.54 -9.78 -9.10
CA PHE A 242 7.13 -10.05 -9.36
C PHE A 242 6.80 -9.67 -10.80
N ASN A 243 6.17 -10.58 -11.54
CA ASN A 243 5.62 -10.31 -12.86
C ASN A 243 4.31 -11.06 -13.05
N TYR A 244 3.20 -10.37 -13.32
CA TYR A 244 1.87 -11.00 -13.25
C TYR A 244 1.68 -11.77 -11.93
N ALA A 245 1.93 -11.08 -10.82
CA ALA A 245 1.70 -11.62 -9.49
C ALA A 245 0.60 -10.84 -8.77
N VAL A 246 -0.22 -11.53 -7.96
CA VAL A 246 -1.28 -10.89 -7.17
C VAL A 246 -1.33 -11.44 -5.75
N ASN A 247 -1.72 -10.62 -4.77
CA ASN A 247 -1.86 -11.06 -3.37
C ASN A 247 -0.56 -11.72 -2.82
N CYS A 248 0.59 -11.09 -3.08
CA CYS A 248 1.89 -11.57 -2.60
C CYS A 248 2.48 -10.60 -1.57
N TRP A 249 3.39 -11.07 -0.73
CA TRP A 249 3.98 -10.21 0.28
C TRP A 249 5.46 -10.47 0.56
N ILE A 250 6.11 -9.40 1.01
CA ILE A 250 7.44 -9.38 1.60
C ILE A 250 7.27 -8.79 3.00
N SER A 251 7.74 -9.48 4.03
CA SER A 251 7.70 -8.93 5.40
C SER A 251 8.92 -9.30 6.23
N GLY A 252 9.52 -8.29 6.87
CA GLY A 252 10.60 -8.52 7.83
C GLY A 252 11.85 -9.14 7.22
N ILE A 253 12.18 -8.79 5.97
CA ILE A 253 13.40 -9.25 5.33
C ILE A 253 14.49 -8.18 5.37
N GLU A 254 15.74 -8.64 5.36
CA GLU A 254 16.89 -7.83 4.96
C GLU A 254 17.25 -8.18 3.52
N SER A 255 17.49 -7.19 2.68
CA SER A 255 18.06 -7.43 1.35
C SER A 255 19.32 -6.60 1.18
N GLU A 256 20.44 -7.30 0.99
CA GLU A 256 21.77 -6.73 0.88
C GLU A 256 22.30 -6.87 -0.54
N ASN A 257 22.71 -5.74 -1.12
CA ASN A 257 23.21 -5.57 -2.48
C ASN A 257 22.18 -5.95 -3.57
N CYS A 258 22.08 -5.11 -4.58
CA CYS A 258 21.37 -5.42 -5.82
C CYS A 258 22.12 -4.85 -7.02
N THR A 259 21.83 -5.37 -8.22
CA THR A 259 22.21 -4.71 -9.47
C THR A 259 21.15 -3.70 -9.87
N PHE A 260 19.90 -4.14 -10.09
CA PHE A 260 18.79 -3.27 -10.49
C PHE A 260 17.98 -2.77 -9.29
N SER A 261 17.21 -3.65 -8.67
CA SER A 261 16.34 -3.35 -7.53
C SER A 261 16.39 -4.45 -6.49
N HIS A 262 16.15 -4.13 -5.22
CA HIS A 262 15.89 -5.15 -4.21
C HIS A 262 14.56 -5.85 -4.52
N ILE A 263 13.47 -5.09 -4.66
CA ILE A 263 12.15 -5.60 -5.03
C ILE A 263 11.65 -4.90 -6.29
N GLU A 264 11.18 -5.69 -7.25
CA GLU A 264 10.61 -5.19 -8.50
C GLU A 264 9.25 -5.83 -8.76
N ALA A 265 8.23 -5.01 -9.02
CA ALA A 265 6.92 -5.48 -9.46
C ALA A 265 6.55 -4.89 -10.83
N SER A 266 6.36 -5.78 -11.80
CA SER A 266 5.84 -5.45 -13.13
C SER A 266 4.49 -6.12 -13.35
N LYS A 267 3.53 -5.41 -13.93
CA LYS A 267 2.19 -5.95 -14.27
C LYS A 267 1.62 -6.81 -13.15
N SER A 268 1.70 -6.33 -11.92
CA SER A 268 1.33 -7.06 -10.70
C SER A 268 0.41 -6.22 -9.83
N SER A 269 -0.39 -6.84 -8.97
CA SER A 269 -1.34 -6.11 -8.13
C SER A 269 -1.44 -6.65 -6.71
N ASN A 270 -1.92 -5.85 -5.76
CA ASN A 270 -2.14 -6.30 -4.39
C ASN A 270 -0.91 -6.94 -3.74
N ILE A 271 0.27 -6.31 -3.92
CA ILE A 271 1.51 -6.75 -3.27
C ILE A 271 1.77 -5.88 -2.04
N THR A 272 2.03 -6.49 -0.89
CA THR A 272 2.48 -5.75 0.31
C THR A 272 3.97 -5.98 0.57
N ILE A 273 4.74 -4.90 0.69
CA ILE A 273 6.17 -4.94 1.05
C ILE A 273 6.31 -4.16 2.36
N SER A 274 6.60 -4.86 3.45
CA SER A 274 6.52 -4.28 4.79
C SER A 274 7.69 -4.59 5.70
N LYS A 275 7.96 -3.69 6.65
CA LYS A 275 8.82 -3.96 7.82
C LYS A 275 10.22 -4.47 7.49
N SER A 276 10.72 -4.15 6.30
CA SER A 276 11.95 -4.69 5.73
C SER A 276 13.06 -3.64 5.67
N TYR A 277 14.28 -4.09 5.43
CA TYR A 277 15.47 -3.24 5.31
C TYR A 277 16.19 -3.55 4.00
N PHE A 278 16.31 -2.54 3.13
CA PHE A 278 16.88 -2.65 1.79
C PHE A 278 18.09 -1.74 1.71
N HIS A 279 19.27 -2.31 1.45
CA HIS A 279 20.48 -1.51 1.50
C HIS A 279 21.56 -1.94 0.51
N HIS A 280 22.24 -0.92 0.00
CA HIS A 280 23.40 -0.99 -0.87
C HIS A 280 23.16 -1.69 -2.22
N ALA A 281 24.10 -1.48 -3.13
CA ALA A 281 24.11 -2.02 -4.48
C ALA A 281 25.56 -2.17 -4.97
N PHE A 282 25.73 -2.96 -6.03
CA PHE A 282 27.05 -3.10 -6.67
C PHE A 282 27.49 -1.86 -7.43
N ASN A 283 26.54 -1.01 -7.85
CA ASN A 283 26.81 0.18 -8.65
C ASN A 283 25.71 1.24 -8.46
N TYR A 284 26.07 2.53 -8.60
CA TYR A 284 25.18 3.68 -8.42
C TYR A 284 25.21 4.65 -9.61
N GLY A 285 25.64 4.17 -10.77
CA GLY A 285 25.66 4.89 -12.02
C GLY A 285 24.36 4.79 -12.81
N THR A 286 24.43 5.13 -14.09
CA THR A 286 23.30 5.12 -15.03
C THR A 286 22.85 3.69 -15.39
N GLY A 287 21.72 3.57 -16.10
CA GLY A 287 21.26 2.28 -16.65
C GLY A 287 20.39 1.45 -15.70
N GLY A 288 19.69 2.08 -14.77
CA GLY A 288 18.80 1.41 -13.81
C GLY A 288 19.58 0.60 -12.77
N ARG A 289 19.95 1.25 -11.66
CA ARG A 289 20.81 0.67 -10.62
C ARG A 289 20.40 1.11 -9.24
N ALA A 290 20.65 0.28 -8.24
CA ALA A 290 20.50 0.61 -6.82
C ALA A 290 19.10 1.11 -6.45
N TYR A 291 18.06 0.37 -6.83
CA TYR A 291 16.68 0.68 -6.49
C TYR A 291 16.21 -0.13 -5.28
N GLY A 292 15.40 0.49 -4.42
CA GLY A 292 14.78 -0.19 -3.29
C GLY A 292 13.59 -1.02 -3.76
N VAL A 293 12.44 -0.38 -3.84
CA VAL A 293 11.21 -0.94 -4.40
C VAL A 293 10.83 -0.20 -5.69
N MET A 294 10.81 -0.94 -6.80
CA MET A 294 10.36 -0.47 -8.10
C MET A 294 8.99 -1.05 -8.45
N LEU A 295 8.01 -0.17 -8.68
CA LEU A 295 6.69 -0.53 -9.21
C LEU A 295 6.56 0.02 -10.63
N GLN A 296 6.32 -0.85 -11.60
CA GLN A 296 6.30 -0.43 -13.00
C GLN A 296 5.34 -1.23 -13.86
N SER A 297 5.17 -0.80 -15.11
CA SER A 297 4.43 -1.53 -16.15
C SER A 297 3.03 -1.93 -15.69
N THR A 298 2.13 -0.97 -15.53
CA THR A 298 0.75 -1.19 -15.05
C THR A 298 0.60 -1.63 -13.59
N SER A 299 1.68 -1.99 -12.87
CA SER A 299 1.55 -2.46 -11.48
C SER A 299 0.73 -1.50 -10.63
N ASN A 300 -0.25 -2.04 -9.90
CA ASN A 300 -1.22 -1.24 -9.16
C ASN A 300 -1.70 -1.86 -7.86
N GLU A 301 -2.22 -1.04 -6.94
CA GLU A 301 -2.68 -1.49 -5.62
C GLU A 301 -1.58 -2.22 -4.81
N CYS A 302 -0.30 -1.91 -5.03
CA CYS A 302 0.76 -2.35 -4.15
C CYS A 302 0.88 -1.40 -2.95
N LEU A 303 1.15 -1.96 -1.76
CA LEU A 303 1.40 -1.24 -0.51
C LEU A 303 2.84 -1.46 -0.05
N VAL A 304 3.63 -0.41 -0.04
CA VAL A 304 5.02 -0.41 0.43
C VAL A 304 5.05 0.37 1.73
N GLU A 305 5.11 -0.30 2.87
CA GLU A 305 4.94 0.35 4.17
C GLU A 305 5.98 0.01 5.22
N ASP A 306 6.30 0.98 6.08
CA ASP A 306 7.19 0.76 7.22
C ASP A 306 8.50 0.06 6.81
N ASN A 307 9.14 0.48 5.72
CA ASN A 307 10.44 -0.06 5.31
C ASN A 307 11.57 0.95 5.60
N ILE A 308 12.78 0.44 5.73
CA ILE A 308 14.01 1.22 5.87
C ILE A 308 14.85 1.03 4.61
N PHE A 309 15.29 2.12 4.01
CA PHE A 309 16.11 2.16 2.81
C PHE A 309 17.42 2.91 3.10
N GLU A 310 18.55 2.33 2.70
CA GLU A 310 19.87 2.91 2.95
C GLU A 310 20.78 2.79 1.74
N HIS A 311 21.45 3.90 1.40
CA HIS A 311 22.52 3.91 0.41
C HIS A 311 22.04 3.37 -0.94
N LEU A 312 20.99 3.98 -1.49
CA LEU A 312 20.37 3.63 -2.76
C LEU A 312 20.31 4.85 -3.67
N ARG A 313 20.18 4.63 -4.99
CA ARG A 313 19.89 5.72 -5.93
C ARG A 313 18.44 6.17 -5.78
N HIS A 314 17.50 5.22 -5.85
CA HIS A 314 16.06 5.47 -5.73
C HIS A 314 15.41 4.44 -4.81
N ALA A 315 15.00 4.86 -3.62
CA ALA A 315 14.40 3.99 -2.61
C ALA A 315 12.99 3.51 -2.98
N MET A 316 12.16 4.44 -3.44
CA MET A 316 10.74 4.25 -3.74
C MET A 316 10.44 4.84 -5.11
N ILE A 317 10.30 4.00 -6.13
CA ILE A 317 10.24 4.45 -7.53
C ILE A 317 9.05 3.85 -8.28
N VAL A 318 8.37 4.72 -9.06
CA VAL A 318 7.31 4.34 -9.98
C VAL A 318 7.59 4.80 -11.41
N GLN A 319 7.23 3.98 -12.40
CA GLN A 319 7.33 4.33 -13.82
C GLN A 319 6.36 3.53 -14.69
N SER A 320 6.29 3.88 -15.99
CA SER A 320 5.65 3.04 -17.01
C SER A 320 4.21 2.63 -16.63
N GLY A 321 3.33 3.61 -16.46
CA GLY A 321 1.91 3.37 -16.19
C GLY A 321 1.57 2.76 -14.82
N ALA A 322 2.52 2.60 -13.90
CA ALA A 322 2.23 2.21 -12.52
C ALA A 322 1.24 3.18 -11.88
N ASN A 323 0.22 2.66 -11.19
CA ASN A 323 -0.90 3.47 -10.71
C ASN A 323 -1.57 2.95 -9.44
N GLY A 324 -2.20 3.82 -8.65
CA GLY A 324 -2.94 3.40 -7.46
C GLY A 324 -2.09 2.65 -6.41
N ASN A 325 -0.77 2.79 -6.45
CA ASN A 325 0.13 2.22 -5.45
C ASN A 325 0.29 3.19 -4.28
N VAL A 326 0.65 2.64 -3.13
CA VAL A 326 0.87 3.39 -1.89
C VAL A 326 2.28 3.13 -1.36
N PHE A 327 2.99 4.19 -1.02
CA PHE A 327 4.18 4.17 -0.19
C PHE A 327 3.88 4.91 1.12
N ALA A 328 3.86 4.20 2.25
CA ALA A 328 3.45 4.75 3.53
C ALA A 328 4.45 4.51 4.67
N TYR A 329 4.76 5.51 5.50
CA TYR A 329 5.60 5.31 6.70
C TYR A 329 7.00 4.71 6.43
N ASN A 330 7.54 4.85 5.22
CA ASN A 330 8.89 4.40 4.91
C ASN A 330 9.93 5.44 5.32
N TYR A 331 11.12 4.96 5.68
CA TYR A 331 12.28 5.79 5.98
C TYR A 331 13.40 5.53 4.97
N SER A 332 13.88 6.58 4.28
CA SER A 332 15.04 6.53 3.38
C SER A 332 16.11 7.53 3.81
N PHE A 333 17.36 7.11 3.82
CA PHE A 333 18.50 7.96 4.14
C PHE A 333 19.75 7.58 3.34
N ASP A 334 20.72 8.49 3.36
CA ASP A 334 21.98 8.37 2.62
C ASP A 334 21.81 8.04 1.12
N PRO A 335 20.98 8.78 0.36
CA PRO A 335 20.84 8.54 -1.07
C PRO A 335 22.18 8.75 -1.75
N TYR A 336 22.51 7.89 -2.71
CA TYR A 336 23.79 7.97 -3.40
C TYR A 336 23.66 7.63 -4.88
N TRP A 337 24.29 8.46 -5.72
CA TRP A 337 24.56 8.19 -7.13
C TRP A 337 25.98 8.62 -7.50
N THR A 338 26.47 8.23 -8.67
CA THR A 338 27.80 8.66 -9.14
C THR A 338 27.83 10.06 -9.74
N SER A 339 26.69 10.75 -9.82
CA SER A 339 26.60 12.13 -10.33
C SER A 339 26.85 13.17 -9.23
N THR A 340 27.17 14.41 -9.59
CA THR A 340 27.39 15.50 -8.61
C THR A 340 26.17 16.42 -8.55
N PRO A 341 25.66 16.79 -7.35
CA PRO A 341 26.07 16.35 -6.00
C PRO A 341 25.66 14.90 -5.74
N ASN A 342 26.51 14.10 -5.10
CA ASN A 342 26.31 12.65 -4.98
C ASN A 342 25.14 12.22 -4.09
N ASP A 343 24.66 13.11 -3.23
CA ASP A 343 23.54 12.95 -2.30
C ASP A 343 22.23 13.54 -2.82
N ALA A 344 22.19 13.97 -4.09
CA ALA A 344 21.01 14.55 -4.73
C ALA A 344 20.15 13.51 -5.48
N ALA A 345 20.48 12.22 -5.38
CA ALA A 345 19.66 11.16 -5.96
C ALA A 345 18.26 11.16 -5.31
N GLY A 346 17.21 10.97 -6.11
CA GLY A 346 15.84 11.01 -5.62
C GLY A 346 15.49 9.75 -4.82
N ASP A 347 14.98 9.88 -3.60
CA ASP A 347 14.49 8.74 -2.81
C ASP A 347 13.11 8.30 -3.28
N MET A 348 12.16 9.24 -3.30
CA MET A 348 10.80 9.05 -3.81
C MET A 348 10.71 9.63 -5.21
N VAL A 349 10.52 8.79 -6.22
CA VAL A 349 10.70 9.16 -7.62
C VAL A 349 9.52 8.79 -8.49
N LEU A 350 9.04 9.77 -9.27
CA LEU A 350 8.25 9.52 -10.47
C LEU A 350 9.20 9.57 -11.68
N HIS A 351 9.38 8.44 -12.36
CA HIS A 351 10.47 8.24 -13.33
C HIS A 351 10.01 8.18 -14.80
N GLY A 352 8.88 8.80 -15.12
CA GLY A 352 8.40 8.96 -16.50
C GLY A 352 7.68 7.74 -17.09
N ASN A 353 7.28 7.85 -18.35
CA ASN A 353 6.34 6.96 -19.02
C ASN A 353 4.99 6.84 -18.26
N TYR A 354 4.41 7.97 -17.90
CA TYR A 354 3.02 8.05 -17.43
C TYR A 354 2.64 7.28 -16.13
N PRO A 355 3.45 7.19 -15.07
CA PRO A 355 2.93 6.76 -13.76
C PRO A 355 1.91 7.80 -13.27
N TYR A 356 0.77 7.35 -12.74
CA TYR A 356 -0.36 8.23 -12.40
C TYR A 356 -1.11 7.74 -11.16
N ALA A 357 -1.75 8.64 -10.43
CA ALA A 357 -2.59 8.29 -9.27
C ALA A 357 -1.91 7.42 -8.20
N ASN A 358 -0.58 7.51 -8.03
CA ASN A 358 0.12 6.87 -6.91
C ASN A 358 0.13 7.78 -5.67
N LEU A 359 0.21 7.21 -4.49
CA LEU A 359 0.25 7.92 -3.21
C LEU A 359 1.55 7.64 -2.48
N PHE A 360 2.22 8.70 -2.07
CA PHE A 360 3.33 8.68 -1.12
C PHE A 360 2.87 9.45 0.10
N GLU A 361 2.65 8.77 1.23
CA GLU A 361 2.23 9.43 2.45
C GLU A 361 3.04 9.10 3.69
N GLN A 362 3.20 10.09 4.57
CA GLN A 362 3.81 9.87 5.89
C GLN A 362 5.22 9.25 5.82
N ASN A 363 5.97 9.43 4.72
CA ASN A 363 7.34 8.94 4.60
C ASN A 363 8.34 9.98 5.10
N VAL A 364 9.51 9.53 5.56
CA VAL A 364 10.67 10.38 5.84
C VAL A 364 11.77 10.01 4.84
N CYS A 365 12.24 10.98 4.06
CA CYS A 365 13.26 10.78 3.04
C CYS A 365 14.20 11.99 2.97
N ARG A 366 15.17 11.97 2.05
CA ARG A 366 16.00 13.14 1.75
C ARG A 366 15.41 13.94 0.59
N ASN A 367 15.11 13.28 -0.53
CA ASN A 367 14.80 13.94 -1.81
C ASN A 367 13.54 13.35 -2.46
N ILE A 368 12.55 14.19 -2.75
CA ILE A 368 11.35 13.86 -3.54
C ILE A 368 11.52 14.44 -4.95
N VAL A 369 11.52 13.57 -5.96
CA VAL A 369 11.90 13.94 -7.32
C VAL A 369 10.83 13.54 -8.32
N ILE A 370 10.36 14.54 -9.06
CA ILE A 370 9.48 14.34 -10.21
C ILE A 370 10.34 14.55 -11.44
N ASP A 371 10.92 13.46 -11.95
CA ASP A 371 11.81 13.56 -13.09
C ASP A 371 11.13 13.24 -14.42
N ASN A 372 11.86 13.48 -15.51
CA ASN A 372 11.45 13.19 -16.87
C ASN A 372 12.45 12.32 -17.62
N SER A 373 13.21 11.49 -16.90
CA SER A 373 14.26 10.63 -17.48
C SER A 373 13.72 9.76 -18.61
N HIS A 374 12.45 9.35 -18.48
CA HIS A 374 11.70 8.63 -19.50
C HIS A 374 10.47 9.40 -19.98
N GLY A 375 10.56 10.72 -20.06
CA GLY A 375 9.45 11.59 -20.47
C GLY A 375 8.47 11.90 -19.33
N PRO A 376 7.29 12.45 -19.65
CA PRO A 376 6.37 13.00 -18.66
C PRO A 376 5.75 11.93 -17.75
N ASN A 377 5.44 12.33 -16.51
CA ASN A 377 4.60 11.56 -15.60
C ASN A 377 3.12 11.89 -15.82
N GLY A 378 2.27 10.91 -15.54
CA GLY A 378 0.82 11.08 -15.59
C GLY A 378 0.30 11.88 -14.39
N PRO A 379 -0.99 12.26 -14.39
CA PRO A 379 -1.56 13.14 -13.37
C PRO A 379 -1.79 12.44 -12.02
N PHE A 380 -2.10 13.24 -11.01
CA PHE A 380 -2.68 12.81 -9.72
C PHE A 380 -1.79 11.91 -8.85
N ASN A 381 -0.49 11.81 -9.14
CA ASN A 381 0.42 11.31 -8.10
C ASN A 381 0.42 12.31 -6.94
N THR A 382 0.34 11.78 -5.73
CA THR A 382 0.05 12.55 -4.53
C THR A 382 1.14 12.33 -3.50
N PHE A 383 1.79 13.42 -3.09
CA PHE A 383 2.72 13.45 -1.98
C PHE A 383 2.03 14.12 -0.80
N PHE A 384 1.72 13.35 0.23
CA PHE A 384 0.89 13.76 1.34
C PHE A 384 1.61 13.57 2.68
N ARG A 385 1.83 14.65 3.45
CA ARG A 385 2.48 14.57 4.78
C ARG A 385 3.82 13.82 4.78
N ASN A 386 4.65 13.97 3.75
CA ASN A 386 6.01 13.44 3.77
C ASN A 386 6.98 14.47 4.37
N ARG A 387 8.09 14.01 4.93
CA ARG A 387 9.22 14.86 5.35
C ARG A 387 10.41 14.63 4.45
N ALA A 388 10.87 15.68 3.78
CA ALA A 388 12.06 15.67 2.94
C ALA A 388 13.19 16.47 3.60
N GLU A 389 14.25 15.77 4.00
CA GLU A 389 15.32 16.28 4.86
C GLU A 389 16.62 16.63 4.10
N GLY A 390 16.65 16.43 2.78
CA GLY A 390 17.75 16.80 1.87
C GLY A 390 17.38 17.99 1.00
N TYR A 391 17.46 17.82 -0.32
CA TYR A 391 17.05 18.78 -1.34
C TYR A 391 15.53 18.90 -1.49
N GLY A 392 14.72 18.36 -0.57
CA GLY A 392 13.29 18.65 -0.51
C GLY A 392 12.50 18.08 -1.69
N ILE A 393 11.70 18.93 -2.35
CA ILE A 393 10.81 18.54 -3.46
C ILE A 393 11.21 19.30 -4.72
N PHE A 394 11.56 18.60 -5.79
CA PHE A 394 11.89 19.25 -7.04
C PHE A 394 11.52 18.46 -8.29
N PHE A 395 11.32 19.21 -9.37
CA PHE A 395 11.05 18.69 -10.69
C PHE A 395 12.30 18.83 -11.56
N SER A 396 12.61 17.80 -12.37
CA SER A 396 13.66 17.94 -13.40
C SER A 396 13.17 18.68 -14.64
N SER A 397 11.85 18.79 -14.84
CA SER A 397 11.23 19.48 -15.96
C SER A 397 9.78 19.88 -15.71
N ASN A 398 9.19 20.67 -16.60
CA ASN A 398 7.84 21.23 -16.46
C ASN A 398 6.72 20.43 -17.16
N ASN A 399 7.01 19.22 -17.65
CA ASN A 399 6.10 18.45 -18.51
C ASN A 399 5.26 17.39 -17.78
N SER A 400 5.28 17.35 -16.44
CA SER A 400 4.53 16.41 -15.61
C SER A 400 3.38 17.11 -14.89
N PRO A 401 2.23 17.36 -15.54
CA PRO A 401 1.18 18.21 -15.01
C PRO A 401 0.37 17.54 -13.89
N ASN A 402 -0.46 18.32 -13.19
CA ASN A 402 -1.53 17.82 -12.32
C ASN A 402 -1.11 16.93 -11.14
N GLN A 403 0.12 17.09 -10.64
CA GLN A 403 0.56 16.43 -9.39
C GLN A 403 -0.08 17.08 -8.14
N ASN A 404 -0.14 16.35 -7.02
CA ASN A 404 -0.68 16.85 -5.75
C ASN A 404 0.42 16.87 -4.67
N PHE A 405 0.59 18.00 -3.99
CA PHE A 405 1.53 18.18 -2.89
C PHE A 405 0.80 18.77 -1.69
N ILE A 406 0.59 17.97 -0.65
CA ILE A 406 -0.30 18.33 0.45
C ILE A 406 0.41 18.07 1.78
N GLY A 407 0.62 19.11 2.58
CA GLY A 407 1.13 18.95 3.94
C GLY A 407 2.55 18.41 4.06
N ASN A 408 3.41 18.48 3.05
CA ASN A 408 4.78 17.96 3.16
C ASN A 408 5.68 18.94 3.94
N ASP A 409 6.60 18.42 4.74
CA ASP A 409 7.65 19.16 5.43
C ASP A 409 8.93 19.15 4.59
N ILE A 410 9.49 20.32 4.29
CA ILE A 410 10.81 20.50 3.71
C ILE A 410 11.68 21.16 4.78
N SER A 411 12.39 20.35 5.55
CA SER A 411 12.92 20.74 6.86
C SER A 411 14.36 21.27 6.85
N ASN A 412 15.13 20.99 5.80
CA ASN A 412 16.56 21.29 5.79
C ASN A 412 16.86 22.77 5.48
N ASN A 413 17.54 23.43 6.44
CA ASN A 413 17.94 24.83 6.38
C ASN A 413 19.43 25.06 6.05
N SER A 414 20.21 23.99 5.92
CA SER A 414 21.65 24.06 5.67
C SER A 414 21.96 24.29 4.19
N PHE A 415 23.04 25.01 3.91
CA PHE A 415 23.60 25.10 2.56
C PHE A 415 24.25 23.74 2.17
N PRO A 416 24.15 23.27 0.91
CA PRO A 416 23.47 23.91 -0.23
C PRO A 416 21.97 23.60 -0.35
N TYR A 417 21.44 22.69 0.48
CA TYR A 417 20.06 22.21 0.40
C TYR A 417 19.03 23.34 0.40
N ASN A 418 19.24 24.34 1.26
CA ASN A 418 18.30 25.46 1.42
C ASN A 418 18.12 26.36 0.18
N LEU A 419 18.97 26.26 -0.85
CA LEU A 419 18.89 27.10 -2.06
C LEU A 419 17.94 26.56 -3.13
N VAL A 420 17.71 25.24 -3.17
CA VAL A 420 17.04 24.58 -4.32
C VAL A 420 15.93 23.62 -3.90
N ASN A 421 15.50 23.67 -2.63
CA ASN A 421 14.75 22.59 -1.99
C ASN A 421 13.23 22.52 -2.23
N TYR A 422 12.67 23.46 -3.00
CA TYR A 422 11.24 23.44 -3.31
C TYR A 422 10.99 24.09 -4.67
N SER A 423 11.05 23.28 -5.72
CA SER A 423 10.89 23.71 -7.12
C SER A 423 9.84 22.87 -7.81
N ILE A 424 8.59 23.34 -7.77
CA ILE A 424 7.47 22.72 -8.49
C ILE A 424 7.35 23.40 -9.85
N GLN A 425 7.49 22.61 -10.92
CA GLN A 425 7.42 23.07 -12.30
C GLN A 425 6.23 22.42 -13.01
N GLY A 426 5.69 23.10 -14.03
CA GLY A 426 4.53 22.64 -14.77
C GLY A 426 3.25 23.32 -14.31
N THR A 427 2.10 22.76 -14.70
CA THR A 427 0.79 23.39 -14.49
C THR A 427 -0.24 22.40 -13.96
N GLY A 428 -1.33 22.95 -13.41
CA GLY A 428 -2.46 22.17 -12.91
C GLY A 428 -2.21 21.44 -11.58
N HIS A 429 -1.09 21.71 -10.89
CA HIS A 429 -0.79 21.13 -9.58
C HIS A 429 -1.80 21.58 -8.52
N PHE A 430 -2.08 20.69 -7.58
CA PHE A 430 -2.79 21.04 -6.35
C PHE A 430 -1.76 21.08 -5.21
N ILE A 431 -1.63 22.26 -4.60
CA ILE A 431 -0.62 22.53 -3.56
C ILE A 431 -1.36 23.06 -2.34
N HIS A 432 -1.20 22.42 -1.18
CA HIS A 432 -1.89 22.82 0.04
C HIS A 432 -1.06 22.50 1.29
N GLY A 433 -0.79 23.47 2.13
CA GLY A 433 -0.26 23.26 3.48
C GLY A 433 1.17 22.73 3.55
N ASN A 434 1.95 22.74 2.46
CA ASN A 434 3.36 22.31 2.49
C ASN A 434 4.18 23.29 3.32
N ASN A 435 4.98 22.79 4.25
CA ASN A 435 5.81 23.58 5.14
C ASN A 435 7.25 23.62 4.62
N ASN A 436 7.58 24.66 3.87
CA ASN A 436 8.92 24.89 3.37
C ASN A 436 9.72 25.70 4.40
N LYS A 437 10.53 25.02 5.22
CA LYS A 437 11.44 25.68 6.19
C LYS A 437 10.72 26.66 7.13
N GLY A 438 9.50 26.31 7.56
CA GLY A 438 8.67 27.14 8.44
C GLY A 438 7.68 28.03 7.67
N THR A 439 7.76 28.09 6.34
CA THR A 439 6.87 28.88 5.49
C THR A 439 5.83 27.98 4.83
N ILE A 440 4.55 28.20 5.14
CA ILE A 440 3.45 27.43 4.56
C ILE A 440 3.17 27.88 3.12
N THR A 441 3.10 26.92 2.20
CA THR A 441 2.87 27.15 0.77
C THR A 441 1.68 26.33 0.26
N PRO A 442 0.65 26.98 -0.32
CA PRO A 442 0.43 28.43 -0.39
C PRO A 442 0.15 29.05 0.99
N SER A 443 0.39 30.36 1.14
CA SER A 443 0.01 31.05 2.38
C SER A 443 -1.50 30.92 2.66
N GLY A 444 -1.88 30.74 3.92
CA GLY A 444 -3.28 30.56 4.35
C GLY A 444 -3.80 29.12 4.31
N THR A 445 -2.98 28.15 3.89
CA THR A 445 -3.39 26.73 3.77
C THR A 445 -2.92 25.83 4.92
N GLN A 446 -2.59 26.40 6.08
CA GLN A 446 -2.11 25.67 7.26
C GLN A 446 -3.13 24.72 7.90
N SER A 447 -4.42 24.86 7.59
CA SER A 447 -5.44 23.92 8.05
C SER A 447 -5.46 22.69 7.15
N LEU A 448 -5.16 21.53 7.72
CA LEU A 448 -5.19 20.24 7.03
C LEU A 448 -5.84 19.19 7.93
N ILE A 449 -7.11 18.92 7.66
CA ILE A 449 -7.92 17.96 8.44
C ILE A 449 -7.64 16.52 8.05
N ASP A 450 -7.28 16.28 6.79
CA ASP A 450 -6.98 14.94 6.25
C ASP A 450 -5.83 14.32 7.05
N LYS A 451 -6.01 13.06 7.45
CA LYS A 451 -5.05 12.32 8.29
C LYS A 451 -4.28 11.29 7.49
N SER A 452 -4.98 10.53 6.66
CA SER A 452 -4.43 9.58 5.71
C SER A 452 -5.39 9.42 4.54
N TYR A 453 -4.86 9.08 3.36
CA TYR A 453 -5.68 8.67 2.22
C TYR A 453 -5.72 7.15 2.04
N THR A 454 -4.78 6.39 2.61
CA THR A 454 -4.77 4.91 2.60
C THR A 454 -5.50 4.32 3.80
N TYR A 455 -5.32 4.86 5.01
CA TYR A 455 -5.86 4.21 6.22
C TYR A 455 -7.04 4.99 6.81
N SER A 456 -8.16 4.29 6.98
CA SER A 456 -9.33 4.84 7.69
C SER A 456 -9.13 4.91 9.21
N PHE A 457 -8.19 4.14 9.75
CA PHE A 457 -7.84 4.05 11.16
C PHE A 457 -6.33 4.04 11.35
N ILE A 458 -5.86 4.30 12.57
CA ILE A 458 -4.43 4.23 12.89
C ILE A 458 -3.94 2.78 12.72
N PRO A 459 -2.94 2.50 11.86
CA PRO A 459 -2.38 1.17 11.73
C PRO A 459 -1.76 0.68 13.04
N SER A 460 -1.81 -0.63 13.31
CA SER A 460 -1.35 -1.20 14.58
C SER A 460 0.14 -0.99 14.87
N PHE A 461 0.96 -0.81 13.82
CA PHE A 461 2.40 -0.53 13.94
C PHE A 461 2.71 0.95 14.16
N VAL A 462 1.72 1.85 14.07
CA VAL A 462 1.90 3.30 14.21
C VAL A 462 1.48 3.73 15.62
N PRO A 463 2.40 4.26 16.44
CA PRO A 463 2.05 4.89 17.71
C PRO A 463 1.08 6.06 17.51
N VAL A 464 0.18 6.29 18.47
CA VAL A 464 -0.79 7.40 18.41
C VAL A 464 -0.11 8.77 18.26
N SER A 465 1.10 8.94 18.81
CA SER A 465 1.90 10.16 18.66
C SER A 465 2.38 10.42 17.23
N ASP A 466 2.54 9.36 16.44
CA ASP A 466 3.14 9.39 15.10
C ASP A 466 2.04 9.43 14.00
N TRP A 467 0.78 9.20 14.38
CA TRP A 467 -0.35 9.21 13.47
C TRP A 467 -0.62 10.60 12.87
N ALA A 468 -0.51 10.71 11.55
CA ALA A 468 -0.69 11.96 10.80
C ALA A 468 0.13 13.13 11.37
N ALA A 469 1.32 12.81 11.91
CA ALA A 469 2.12 13.70 12.73
C ALA A 469 3.15 14.53 11.92
N ILE A 470 3.31 14.25 10.63
CA ILE A 470 4.12 15.05 9.71
C ILE A 470 3.23 16.10 9.03
N GLY A 471 3.78 17.29 8.78
CA GLY A 471 3.06 18.33 8.06
C GLY A 471 2.09 19.13 8.91
N THR A 472 1.50 20.16 8.30
CA THR A 472 0.53 21.03 8.97
C THR A 472 -0.70 20.28 9.52
N PRO A 473 -1.30 20.72 10.64
CA PRO A 473 -0.89 21.84 11.50
C PRO A 473 0.19 21.46 12.53
N ASN A 474 0.81 20.29 12.41
CA ASN A 474 1.81 19.85 13.37
C ASN A 474 3.09 20.71 13.28
N VAL A 475 3.82 20.77 14.39
CA VAL A 475 5.14 21.39 14.41
C VAL A 475 6.08 20.52 13.58
N MET A 476 6.71 21.12 12.56
CA MET A 476 7.65 20.42 11.69
C MET A 476 8.77 19.78 12.50
N SER A 477 9.12 18.55 12.13
CA SER A 477 10.16 17.75 12.79
C SER A 477 9.89 17.36 14.25
N ALA A 478 8.69 17.58 14.79
CA ALA A 478 8.39 17.25 16.18
C ALA A 478 8.15 15.75 16.45
N ASN A 479 7.59 15.02 15.47
CA ASN A 479 7.28 13.59 15.58
C ASN A 479 8.02 12.79 14.51
N ASN A 480 8.10 11.48 14.70
CA ASN A 480 8.77 10.56 13.78
C ASN A 480 7.78 9.55 13.21
N ILE A 481 8.31 8.58 12.46
CA ILE A 481 7.57 7.44 11.92
C ILE A 481 8.16 6.14 12.45
N PRO A 482 7.40 5.03 12.48
CA PRO A 482 7.88 3.76 13.04
C PRO A 482 9.20 3.28 12.43
N ALA A 483 9.37 3.35 11.10
CA ALA A 483 10.62 2.97 10.43
C ALA A 483 11.84 3.79 10.89
N PHE A 484 11.67 5.10 11.06
CA PHE A 484 12.72 5.99 11.59
C PHE A 484 13.08 5.61 13.04
N THR A 485 12.07 5.33 13.87
CA THR A 485 12.27 4.94 15.27
C THR A 485 12.98 3.59 15.37
N ARG A 486 12.62 2.60 14.53
CA ARG A 486 13.33 1.31 14.43
C ARG A 486 14.79 1.49 14.04
N TYR A 487 15.07 2.34 13.06
CA TYR A 487 16.44 2.66 12.66
C TYR A 487 17.26 3.31 13.79
N THR A 488 16.78 4.44 14.32
CA THR A 488 17.53 5.25 15.31
C THR A 488 17.72 4.55 16.65
N SER A 489 16.87 3.58 16.99
CA SER A 489 17.02 2.74 18.19
C SER A 489 17.89 1.50 17.97
N GLY A 490 18.37 1.25 16.75
CA GLY A 490 19.12 0.03 16.40
C GLY A 490 18.26 -1.24 16.41
N GLN A 491 16.93 -1.10 16.32
CA GLN A 491 15.95 -2.18 16.37
C GLN A 491 15.26 -2.36 15.00
N LEU A 492 16.06 -2.56 13.95
CA LEU A 492 15.59 -2.61 12.55
C LEU A 492 14.41 -3.56 12.34
N PHE A 493 14.32 -4.67 13.10
CA PHE A 493 13.30 -5.70 12.94
C PHE A 493 12.44 -5.94 14.18
N SER A 494 12.47 -5.03 15.17
CA SER A 494 11.54 -5.14 16.30
C SER A 494 10.11 -5.01 15.75
N THR A 495 9.30 -6.07 15.87
CA THR A 495 7.95 -6.26 15.30
C THR A 495 7.82 -6.85 13.88
N SER A 496 8.92 -7.23 13.23
CA SER A 496 8.86 -7.79 11.87
C SER A 496 8.71 -9.32 11.82
N CYS A 497 9.24 -10.05 12.82
CA CYS A 497 9.34 -11.51 12.80
C CYS A 497 8.61 -12.24 13.94
N LEU A 498 7.72 -11.56 14.66
CA LEU A 498 6.99 -12.17 15.78
C LEU A 498 5.94 -13.15 15.24
N ASN A 499 6.18 -14.44 15.50
CA ASN A 499 5.31 -15.62 15.39
C ASN A 499 4.07 -15.49 14.50
N VAL A 500 4.17 -16.17 13.35
CA VAL A 500 3.10 -16.70 12.50
C VAL A 500 2.05 -15.66 12.10
N ILE A 501 2.06 -15.28 10.81
CA ILE A 501 0.81 -14.98 10.10
C ILE A 501 0.03 -16.31 9.94
N THR A 502 -0.35 -16.89 11.08
CA THR A 502 -1.65 -17.51 11.26
C THR A 502 -2.45 -16.48 12.03
N ASP A 503 -2.58 -15.28 11.44
CA ASP A 503 -3.95 -14.82 11.32
C ASP A 503 -4.62 -15.91 10.48
N ILE A 504 -5.19 -16.87 11.22
CA ILE A 504 -6.49 -17.39 10.86
C ILE A 504 -7.24 -16.13 10.35
N LYS A 505 -8.13 -16.26 9.39
CA LYS A 505 -9.39 -15.58 9.67
C LYS A 505 -9.88 -16.13 11.02
N ASP A 506 -9.31 -15.69 12.15
CA ASP A 506 -10.11 -15.00 13.11
C ASP A 506 -10.94 -14.16 12.18
N ASN A 507 -12.18 -14.62 11.95
CA ASN A 507 -13.25 -13.67 11.80
C ASN A 507 -12.79 -12.58 12.75
N PHE A 508 -12.36 -11.45 12.19
CA PHE A 508 -12.23 -10.26 12.97
C PHE A 508 -13.68 -10.13 13.45
N VAL A 509 -13.99 -10.76 14.57
CA VAL A 509 -14.69 -10.16 15.65
C VAL A 509 -13.81 -8.96 15.85
N PHE A 510 -14.09 -7.93 15.04
CA PHE A 510 -13.81 -6.56 15.33
C PHE A 510 -13.90 -6.54 16.82
N LYS A 511 -12.80 -6.25 17.51
CA LYS A 511 -12.93 -5.95 18.92
C LYS A 511 -13.83 -4.75 18.89
N THR A 512 -15.12 -5.03 19.06
CA THR A 512 -16.19 -4.11 18.73
C THR A 512 -16.10 -3.14 19.86
N ASP A 513 -15.37 -2.07 19.63
CA ASP A 513 -15.13 -1.00 20.57
C ASP A 513 -16.45 -0.23 20.69
N VAL A 514 -17.39 -0.89 21.35
CA VAL A 514 -18.63 -0.33 21.81
C VAL A 514 -18.36 0.18 23.21
N LEU A 515 -18.24 1.49 23.32
CA LEU A 515 -18.00 2.17 24.60
C LEU A 515 -19.35 2.60 25.18
N LEU A 516 -19.56 2.27 26.45
CA LEU A 516 -20.73 2.70 27.22
C LEU A 516 -20.25 3.59 28.34
N PHE A 517 -20.68 4.85 28.32
CA PHE A 517 -20.26 5.82 29.31
C PHE A 517 -21.34 6.87 29.61
N PRO A 518 -21.35 7.48 30.80
CA PRO A 518 -20.54 7.08 31.96
C PRO A 518 -20.97 5.69 32.48
N ASN A 519 -20.08 5.00 33.18
CA ASN A 519 -20.40 3.76 33.90
C ASN A 519 -19.60 3.76 35.21
N PRO A 520 -20.22 4.04 36.37
CA PRO A 520 -21.68 4.10 36.58
C PRO A 520 -22.39 5.29 35.91
N PHE A 521 -23.67 5.13 35.59
CA PHE A 521 -24.52 6.17 34.99
C PHE A 521 -25.67 6.59 35.90
N SER A 522 -26.23 7.78 35.67
CA SER A 522 -27.34 8.34 36.46
C SER A 522 -28.63 8.51 35.64
N SER A 523 -28.77 9.61 34.91
CA SER A 523 -29.93 9.89 34.06
C SER A 523 -29.70 9.57 32.58
N ARG A 524 -28.46 9.33 32.15
CA ARG A 524 -28.11 9.11 30.75
C ARG A 524 -27.02 8.07 30.58
N LEU A 525 -27.18 7.21 29.59
CA LEU A 525 -26.17 6.26 29.12
C LEU A 525 -25.86 6.54 27.65
N THR A 526 -24.59 6.77 27.33
CA THR A 526 -24.13 7.03 25.95
C THR A 526 -23.47 5.78 25.39
N LEU A 527 -23.82 5.44 24.14
CA LEU A 527 -23.30 4.32 23.39
C LEU A 527 -22.54 4.87 22.18
N TYR A 528 -21.26 4.50 22.08
CA TYR A 528 -20.39 4.87 20.97
C TYR A 528 -19.90 3.60 20.28
N SER A 529 -19.92 3.57 18.93
CA SER A 529 -19.37 2.46 18.15
C SER A 529 -18.83 2.95 16.80
N LEU A 530 -17.65 2.48 16.43
CA LEU A 530 -17.02 2.75 15.13
C LEU A 530 -17.74 2.08 13.95
N GLN A 531 -18.51 1.01 14.19
CA GLN A 531 -19.18 0.22 13.14
C GLN A 531 -20.63 0.65 12.90
N GLY A 532 -21.12 1.67 13.63
CA GLY A 532 -22.53 2.08 13.63
C GLY A 532 -23.43 1.08 14.36
N ILE A 533 -24.36 1.61 15.15
CA ILE A 533 -25.30 0.81 15.93
C ILE A 533 -26.59 0.67 15.11
N GLU A 534 -27.07 -0.56 14.94
CA GLU A 534 -28.34 -0.89 14.26
C GLU A 534 -29.47 -1.02 15.29
N GLU A 535 -29.20 -1.71 16.39
CA GLU A 535 -30.20 -2.06 17.41
C GLU A 535 -29.59 -2.04 18.81
N VAL A 536 -30.36 -1.59 19.80
CA VAL A 536 -30.00 -1.58 21.22
C VAL A 536 -31.13 -2.20 22.02
N GLN A 537 -30.78 -3.17 22.88
CA GLN A 537 -31.68 -3.79 23.85
C GLN A 537 -31.05 -3.73 25.24
N VAL A 538 -31.82 -3.37 26.27
CA VAL A 538 -31.32 -3.35 27.66
C VAL A 538 -32.12 -4.29 28.55
N LEU A 539 -31.41 -5.15 29.25
CA LEU A 539 -31.94 -6.14 30.19
C LEU A 539 -31.59 -5.72 31.62
N ASN A 540 -32.53 -5.87 32.55
CA ASN A 540 -32.23 -5.77 33.98
C ASN A 540 -31.58 -7.06 34.52
N SER A 541 -31.21 -7.08 35.81
CA SER A 541 -30.58 -8.24 36.46
C SER A 541 -31.46 -9.50 36.52
N LEU A 542 -32.76 -9.39 36.26
CA LEU A 542 -33.70 -10.51 36.16
C LEU A 542 -33.88 -11.00 34.71
N GLY A 543 -33.14 -10.43 33.75
CA GLY A 543 -33.25 -10.76 32.33
C GLY A 543 -34.46 -10.15 31.62
N GLN A 544 -35.17 -9.21 32.25
CA GLN A 544 -36.32 -8.55 31.63
C GLN A 544 -35.85 -7.42 30.71
N ASN A 545 -36.43 -7.35 29.50
CA ASN A 545 -36.18 -6.26 28.58
C ASN A 545 -36.87 -4.97 29.04
N ILE A 546 -36.08 -3.94 29.32
CA ILE A 546 -36.55 -2.64 29.82
C ILE A 546 -36.40 -1.51 28.80
N PHE A 547 -35.67 -1.74 27.70
CA PHE A 547 -35.48 -0.75 26.65
C PHE A 547 -35.11 -1.43 25.32
N TYR A 548 -35.67 -0.90 24.22
CA TYR A 548 -35.41 -1.38 22.87
C TYR A 548 -35.50 -0.24 21.85
N ASP A 549 -34.51 -0.12 20.97
CA ASP A 549 -34.57 0.74 19.78
C ASP A 549 -33.82 0.09 18.60
N ASN A 550 -34.37 0.17 17.40
CA ASN A 550 -33.83 -0.36 16.15
C ASN A 550 -33.70 0.68 15.03
N LYS A 551 -33.79 1.98 15.38
CA LYS A 551 -33.63 3.11 14.45
C LYS A 551 -32.42 3.96 14.82
N VAL A 552 -31.32 3.33 15.21
CA VAL A 552 -30.11 4.02 15.68
C VAL A 552 -29.24 4.47 14.49
N LYS A 553 -28.66 5.67 14.56
CA LYS A 553 -27.71 6.21 13.57
C LYS A 553 -26.57 6.97 14.26
N GLY A 554 -25.36 6.43 14.23
CA GLY A 554 -24.17 7.03 14.85
C GLY A 554 -24.15 6.92 16.38
N ASP A 555 -23.50 7.88 17.04
CA ASP A 555 -23.46 7.99 18.51
C ASP A 555 -24.87 8.13 19.09
N TYR A 556 -25.21 7.28 20.06
CA TYR A 556 -26.57 7.12 20.53
C TYR A 556 -26.66 7.29 22.05
N TYR A 557 -27.77 7.84 22.54
CA TYR A 557 -27.99 8.02 23.97
C TYR A 557 -29.33 7.46 24.40
N VAL A 558 -29.34 6.86 25.59
CA VAL A 558 -30.54 6.34 26.24
C VAL A 558 -30.83 7.24 27.44
N ASP A 559 -32.04 7.80 27.49
CA ASP A 559 -32.57 8.43 28.71
C ASP A 559 -32.95 7.32 29.69
N THR A 560 -32.29 7.33 30.83
CA THR A 560 -32.43 6.30 31.86
C THR A 560 -33.09 6.85 33.12
N THR A 561 -33.57 8.10 33.12
CA THR A 561 -34.06 8.81 34.32
C THR A 561 -35.04 7.97 35.16
N ASN A 562 -35.94 7.23 34.51
CA ASN A 562 -36.96 6.41 35.18
C ASN A 562 -36.51 4.99 35.57
N TRP A 563 -35.25 4.63 35.30
CA TRP A 563 -34.72 3.31 35.65
C TRP A 563 -34.34 3.26 37.14
N GLN A 564 -34.53 2.10 37.77
CA GLN A 564 -34.12 1.88 39.15
C GLN A 564 -32.59 1.76 39.28
N LYS A 565 -32.04 1.95 40.48
CA LYS A 565 -30.61 1.70 40.74
C LYS A 565 -30.33 0.20 40.61
N GLY A 566 -29.22 -0.18 39.98
CA GLY A 566 -28.90 -1.59 39.78
C GLY A 566 -27.98 -1.87 38.60
N VAL A 567 -27.83 -3.16 38.29
CA VAL A 567 -27.00 -3.65 37.18
C VAL A 567 -27.86 -3.92 35.96
N TYR A 568 -27.40 -3.46 34.80
CA TYR A 568 -28.05 -3.66 33.51
C TYR A 568 -27.08 -4.27 32.50
N PHE A 569 -27.63 -5.05 31.57
CA PHE A 569 -26.92 -5.62 30.44
C PHE A 569 -27.44 -4.99 29.15
N VAL A 570 -26.56 -4.31 28.43
CA VAL A 570 -26.89 -3.65 27.16
C VAL A 570 -26.39 -4.54 26.03
N LYS A 571 -27.32 -5.10 25.25
CA LYS A 571 -27.07 -5.84 24.02
C LYS A 571 -27.17 -4.88 22.84
N ILE A 572 -26.14 -4.83 22.00
CA ILE A 572 -25.98 -3.86 20.92
C ILE A 572 -25.68 -4.62 19.65
N SER A 573 -26.58 -4.55 18.67
CA SER A 573 -26.38 -5.10 17.33
C SER A 573 -25.82 -3.99 16.44
N LEU A 574 -24.71 -4.26 15.76
CA LEU A 574 -24.02 -3.31 14.88
C LEU A 574 -24.39 -3.57 13.42
N ILE A 575 -24.16 -2.57 12.56
CA ILE A 575 -24.49 -2.65 11.11
C ILE A 575 -23.79 -3.83 10.42
N ASN A 576 -22.62 -4.25 10.92
CA ASN A 576 -21.89 -5.42 10.42
C ASN A 576 -22.45 -6.76 10.97
N HIS A 577 -23.66 -6.76 11.53
CA HIS A 577 -24.35 -7.88 12.17
C HIS A 577 -23.65 -8.51 13.39
N THR A 578 -22.64 -7.84 13.95
CA THR A 578 -22.00 -8.27 15.20
C THR A 578 -22.84 -7.83 16.39
N VAL A 579 -22.95 -8.70 17.41
CA VAL A 579 -23.68 -8.41 18.66
C VAL A 579 -22.71 -8.31 19.83
N VAL A 580 -22.82 -7.22 20.60
CA VAL A 580 -21.99 -6.94 21.78
C VAL A 580 -22.88 -6.83 23.01
N VAL A 581 -22.46 -7.44 24.13
CA VAL A 581 -23.13 -7.27 25.42
C VAL A 581 -22.20 -6.61 26.42
N LYS A 582 -22.64 -5.51 27.05
CA LYS A 582 -21.87 -4.77 28.04
C LYS A 582 -22.66 -4.62 29.34
N ARG A 583 -21.97 -4.82 30.47
CA ARG A 583 -22.52 -4.62 31.81
C ARG A 583 -22.32 -3.17 32.24
N VAL A 584 -23.38 -2.52 32.67
CA VAL A 584 -23.37 -1.14 33.19
C VAL A 584 -24.11 -1.06 34.52
N VAL A 585 -23.71 -0.11 35.36
CA VAL A 585 -24.24 0.09 36.71
C VAL A 585 -24.92 1.45 36.77
N LYS A 586 -26.18 1.47 37.23
CA LYS A 586 -26.90 2.71 37.53
C LYS A 586 -26.77 3.05 39.00
N GLU A 587 -26.31 4.26 39.28
CA GLU A 587 -26.15 4.82 40.63
C GLU A 587 -27.35 5.62 41.15
#